data_AF-A0A7C4LII6-F1
#
_entry.id   AF-A0A7C4LII6-F1
#
_cell.length_a   1.000
_cell.length_b   1.000
_cell.length_c   1.000
_cell.angle_alpha   90.00
_cell.angle_beta   90.00
_cell.angle_gamma   90.00
#
_symmetry.space_group_name_H-M   'P 1'
#
loop_
_entity.id
_entity.type
_entity.pdbx_description
1 polymer ?
#
loop_
_entity_poly.entity_id
_entity_poly.type
_entity_poly.pdbx_seq_one_letter_code
_entity_poly.pdbx_strand_id
1 'polypeptide(L)'
;MKVRFFGILRDFAGVESVNVLLGGPVKVKELLNLLSSKLSWFNEFLKNVEKANISIIILVNDSLVNEEYLLNEEDEVTLLPPAAGG
;
A
#
# COMPACT_ATOMS: atom_id res chain seq x y z
N MET A 1 11.59 -4.61 1.82
CA MET A 1 10.55 -4.18 0.87
C MET A 1 10.13 -2.76 1.19
N LYS A 2 9.86 -1.93 0.17
CA LYS A 2 9.45 -0.53 0.36
C LYS A 2 8.02 -0.34 -0.11
N VAL A 3 7.17 0.29 0.71
CA VAL A 3 5.81 0.67 0.33
C VAL A 3 5.75 2.19 0.19
N ARG A 4 5.39 2.69 -0.99
CA ARG A 4 5.34 4.12 -1.31
C ARG A 4 3.90 4.58 -1.48
N PHE A 5 3.63 5.79 -1.02
CA PHE A 5 2.31 6.42 -1.09
C PHE A 5 2.39 7.65 -2.00
N PHE A 6 1.36 7.86 -2.82
CA PHE A 6 1.30 9.02 -3.73
C PHE A 6 -0.03 9.78 -3.60
N GLY A 7 -0.01 11.04 -4.06
CA GLY A 7 -1.19 11.91 -4.09
C GLY A 7 -1.88 11.99 -2.72
N ILE A 8 -3.21 11.93 -2.74
CA ILE A 8 -4.03 11.96 -1.51
C ILE A 8 -3.77 10.79 -0.57
N LEU A 9 -3.29 9.65 -1.07
CA LEU A 9 -2.92 8.52 -0.21
C LEU A 9 -1.67 8.83 0.62
N ARG A 10 -0.73 9.61 0.07
CA ARG A 10 0.44 10.11 0.83
C ARG A 10 0.01 11.06 1.93
N ASP A 11 -0.95 11.94 1.63
CA ASP A 11 -1.47 12.90 2.60
C ASP A 11 -2.19 12.19 3.75
N PHE A 12 -2.95 11.14 3.46
CA PHE A 12 -3.58 10.30 4.50
C PHE A 12 -2.58 9.43 5.26
N ALA A 13 -1.54 8.92 4.61
CA ALA A 13 -0.49 8.13 5.27
C ALA A 13 0.41 9.00 6.16
N GLY A 14 0.53 10.30 5.86
CA GLY A 14 1.43 11.23 6.55
C GLY A 14 2.92 10.99 6.29
N VAL A 15 3.26 10.02 5.44
CA VAL A 15 4.64 9.63 5.10
C VAL A 15 4.73 9.29 3.61
N GLU A 16 5.89 9.52 3.00
CA GLU A 16 6.10 9.20 1.58
C GLU A 16 6.30 7.70 1.33
N SER A 17 6.89 7.00 2.31
CA SER A 17 7.10 5.56 2.24
C SER A 17 7.31 4.93 3.62
N VAL A 18 7.08 3.62 3.70
CA VAL A 18 7.43 2.79 4.85
C VAL A 18 8.28 1.62 4.39
N ASN A 19 9.33 1.33 5.16
CA ASN A 19 10.13 0.12 4.96
C ASN A 19 9.50 -1.03 5.74
N VAL A 20 9.27 -2.14 5.05
CA VAL A 20 8.67 -3.35 5.60
C VAL A 20 9.69 -4.47 5.51
N LEU A 21 10.01 -5.04 6.67
CA LEU A 21 10.79 -6.28 6.78
C LEU A 21 9.81 -7.44 6.70
N LEU A 22 9.95 -8.25 5.67
CA LEU A 22 9.22 -9.50 5.53
C LEU A 22 10.01 -10.63 6.18
N GLY A 23 9.34 -11.69 6.60
CA GLY A 23 9.99 -12.91 7.10
C GLY A 23 10.08 -14.01 6.03
N GLY A 24 9.81 -13.66 4.77
CA GLY A 24 9.60 -14.56 3.65
C GLY A 24 8.56 -14.03 2.66
N PRO A 25 8.29 -14.75 1.56
CA PRO A 25 7.31 -14.34 0.57
C PRO A 25 5.91 -14.23 1.17
N VAL A 26 5.21 -13.12 0.89
CA VAL A 26 3.82 -12.89 1.32
C VAL A 26 3.00 -12.39 0.16
N LYS A 27 1.69 -12.63 0.17
CA LYS A 27 0.79 -12.06 -0.84
C LYS A 27 0.54 -10.58 -0.58
N VAL A 28 0.19 -9.82 -1.62
CA VAL A 28 -0.21 -8.41 -1.48
C VAL A 28 -1.31 -8.22 -0.43
N LYS A 29 -2.36 -9.07 -0.43
CA LYS A 29 -3.40 -9.01 0.61
C LYS A 29 -2.88 -9.24 2.03
N GLU A 30 -1.90 -10.14 2.17
CA GLU A 30 -1.30 -10.47 3.47
C GLU A 30 -0.42 -9.33 3.95
N LEU A 31 0.29 -8.65 3.05
CA LEU A 31 1.02 -7.42 3.37
C LEU A 31 0.07 -6.36 3.94
N LEU A 32 -1.05 -6.06 3.26
CA LEU A 32 -1.99 -5.04 3.73
C LEU A 32 -2.57 -5.38 5.11
N ASN A 33 -2.92 -6.65 5.33
CA ASN A 33 -3.39 -7.15 6.63
C ASN A 33 -2.30 -7.09 7.72
N LEU A 34 -1.04 -7.38 7.37
CA LEU A 34 0.09 -7.29 8.28
C LEU A 34 0.36 -5.84 8.68
N LEU A 35 0.30 -4.91 7.73
CA LEU A 35 0.49 -3.49 8.01
C LEU A 35 -0.65 -2.93 8.85
N SER A 36 -1.91 -3.26 8.54
CA SER A 36 -3.07 -2.78 9.31
C SER A 36 -3.11 -3.34 10.73
N SER A 37 -2.64 -4.57 10.95
CA SER A 37 -2.58 -5.18 12.29
C SER A 37 -1.41 -4.69 13.14
N LYS A 38 -0.25 -4.40 12.53
CA LYS A 38 0.96 -3.97 13.26
C LYS A 38 1.08 -2.47 13.43
N LEU A 39 0.56 -1.68 12.50
CA LEU A 39 0.77 -0.24 12.44
C LEU A 39 -0.58 0.47 12.59
N SER A 40 -0.84 1.05 13.77
CA SER A 40 -2.10 1.75 14.05
C SER A 40 -2.37 2.88 13.05
N TRP A 41 -1.33 3.62 12.64
CA TRP A 41 -1.44 4.68 11.63
C TRP A 41 -1.83 4.14 10.25
N PHE A 42 -1.39 2.92 9.88
CA PHE A 42 -1.74 2.32 8.60
C PHE A 42 -3.20 1.86 8.58
N ASN A 43 -3.69 1.34 9.71
CA ASN A 43 -5.11 1.04 9.88
C ASN A 43 -5.97 2.31 9.79
N GLU A 44 -5.52 3.41 10.40
CA GLU A 44 -6.20 4.70 10.30
C GLU A 44 -6.17 5.26 8.87
N PHE A 45 -5.04 5.14 8.18
CA PHE A 45 -4.92 5.43 6.75
C PHE A 45 -5.97 4.69 5.93
N LEU A 46 -6.10 3.36 6.08
CA LEU A 46 -7.11 2.58 5.36
C LEU A 46 -8.53 3.04 5.66
N LYS A 47 -8.85 3.35 6.92
CA LYS A 47 -10.15 3.91 7.31
C LYS A 47 -10.41 5.28 6.68
N ASN A 48 -9.41 6.13 6.58
CA ASN A 48 -9.54 7.46 5.96
C ASN A 48 -9.77 7.34 4.45
N VAL A 49 -9.06 6.42 3.80
CA VAL A 49 -9.28 6.08 2.38
C VAL A 49 -10.71 5.58 2.14
N GLU A 50 -11.18 4.65 2.96
CA GLU A 50 -12.54 4.10 2.89
C GLU A 50 -13.61 5.19 3.11
N LYS A 51 -13.46 6.02 4.15
CA LYS A 51 -14.36 7.15 4.43
C LYS A 51 -14.41 8.16 3.29
N ALA A 52 -13.29 8.38 2.60
CA ALA A 52 -13.20 9.28 1.46
C ALA A 52 -13.71 8.64 0.15
N ASN A 53 -14.11 7.36 0.18
CA ASN A 53 -14.54 6.58 -1.00
C ASN A 53 -13.49 6.58 -2.13
N ILE A 54 -12.21 6.48 -1.76
CA ILE A 54 -11.09 6.46 -2.69
C ILE A 54 -10.64 5.01 -2.87
N SER A 55 -10.53 4.54 -4.11
CA SER A 55 -9.93 3.23 -4.38
C SER A 55 -8.41 3.30 -4.30
N ILE A 56 -7.76 2.18 -3.97
CA ILE A 56 -6.29 2.07 -3.97
C ILE A 56 -5.89 1.21 -5.17
N ILE A 57 -5.08 1.77 -6.05
CA ILE A 57 -4.36 1.02 -7.09
C ILE A 57 -3.02 0.59 -6.49
N ILE A 58 -2.71 -0.70 -6.61
CA ILE A 58 -1.48 -1.29 -6.10
C ILE A 58 -0.61 -1.68 -7.28
N LEU A 59 0.59 -1.12 -7.33
CA LEU A 59 1.63 -1.51 -8.28
C LEU A 59 2.77 -2.20 -7.54
N VAL A 60 3.37 -3.21 -8.17
CA VAL A 60 4.61 -3.84 -7.70
C VAL A 60 5.64 -3.71 -8.80
N ASN A 61 6.76 -3.06 -8.52
CA ASN A 61 7.80 -2.75 -9.50
C ASN A 61 7.22 -2.14 -10.79
N ASP A 62 6.42 -1.08 -10.62
CA ASP A 62 5.71 -0.33 -11.68
C ASP A 62 4.67 -1.14 -12.49
N SER A 63 4.36 -2.37 -12.09
CA SER A 63 3.39 -3.24 -12.75
C SER A 63 2.11 -3.40 -11.95
N LEU A 64 0.95 -3.34 -12.60
CA LEU A 64 -0.34 -3.62 -11.96
C LEU A 64 -0.41 -5.11 -11.63
N VAL A 65 -0.66 -5.42 -10.35
CA VAL A 65 -0.78 -6.80 -9.87
C VAL A 65 -2.11 -7.02 -9.17
N ASN A 66 -2.48 -8.28 -8.98
CA ASN A 66 -3.63 -8.66 -8.17
C ASN A 66 -3.21 -8.94 -6.72
N GLU A 67 -4.20 -9.12 -5.85
CA GLU A 67 -4.03 -9.38 -4.43
C GLU A 67 -3.29 -10.69 -4.10
N GLU A 68 -3.23 -11.62 -5.05
CA GLU A 68 -2.58 -12.94 -4.92
C GLU A 68 -1.10 -12.92 -5.33
N TYR A 69 -0.60 -11.80 -5.86
CA TYR A 69 0.80 -11.65 -6.24
C TYR A 69 1.71 -11.84 -5.03
N LEU A 70 2.76 -12.65 -5.21
CA LEU A 70 3.76 -12.94 -4.18
C LEU A 70 4.85 -11.89 -4.18
N LEU A 71 4.97 -11.18 -3.06
CA LEU A 71 5.96 -10.16 -2.80
C LEU A 71 7.22 -10.75 -2.16
N ASN A 72 8.37 -10.20 -2.52
CA ASN A 72 9.68 -10.50 -1.96
C ASN A 72 10.27 -9.27 -1.26
N GLU A 73 11.37 -9.46 -0.53
CA GLU A 73 11.99 -8.38 0.24
C GLU A 73 12.54 -7.24 -0.63
N GLU A 74 12.87 -7.50 -1.88
CA GLU A 74 13.44 -6.54 -2.81
C GLU A 74 12.38 -5.72 -3.56
N ASP A 75 11.10 -6.08 -3.45
CA ASP A 75 10.05 -5.42 -4.20
C ASP A 75 9.78 -3.98 -3.72
N GLU A 76 9.35 -3.14 -4.66
CA GLU A 76 8.75 -1.84 -4.39
C GLU A 76 7.25 -1.92 -4.64
N VAL A 77 6.47 -1.68 -3.59
CA VAL A 77 5.01 -1.60 -3.64
C VAL A 77 4.61 -0.13 -3.68
N THR A 78 3.79 0.26 -4.64
CA THR A 78 3.31 1.63 -4.80
C THR A 78 1.79 1.66 -4.67
N LEU A 79 1.29 2.49 -3.75
CA LEU A 79 -0.14 2.76 -3.55
C LEU A 79 -0.49 4.10 -4.19
N LEU A 80 -1.33 4.04 -5.23
CA LEU A 80 -1.81 5.20 -5.98
C LEU A 80 -3.33 5.36 -5.77
N PRO A 81 -3.83 6.60 -5.64
CA PRO A 81 -5.24 6.84 -5.88
C PRO A 81 -5.55 6.60 -7.37
N PRO A 82 -6.81 6.34 -7.76
CA PRO A 82 -7.21 6.42 -9.16
C PRO A 82 -6.79 7.79 -9.71
N ALA A 83 -6.26 7.80 -10.93
CA ALA A 83 -5.94 9.07 -11.58
C ALA A 83 -7.22 9.92 -11.63
N ALA A 84 -7.17 11.12 -11.04
CA ALA A 84 -8.10 12.17 -11.40
C ALA A 84 -7.77 12.53 -12.85
N GLY A 85 -8.41 11.85 -13.80
CA GLY A 85 -8.32 12.18 -15.21
C GLY A 85 -8.72 13.65 -15.39
N GLY A 86 -7.99 14.35 -16.25
CA GLY A 86 -8.30 15.72 -16.66
C GLY A 86 -9.63 15.87 -17.38
#